data_AF-A0A1S2KJ03-F1
#
_entry.id   AF-A0A1S2KJ03-F1
#
_cell.length_a   1.000
_cell.length_b   1.000
_cell.length_c   1.000
_cell.angle_alpha   90.00
_cell.angle_beta   90.00
_cell.angle_gamma   90.00
#
_symmetry.space_group_name_H-M   'P 1'
#
loop_
_entity.id
_entity.type
_entity.pdbx_description
1 polymer ?
#
loop_
_entity_poly.entity_id
_entity_poly.type
_entity_poly.pdbx_seq_one_letter_code
_entity_poly.pdbx_strand_id
1 'polypeptide(L)'
;MTEPTTWQKSSFSGADNNQNCIHVRLTANDTIELVESETPETVVTTSRTNFSAFLLGAKAGEFDDLIEGTRQGLSSNVTPTSEVMPG
;
A
#
# COMPACT_ATOMS: atom_id res chain seq x y z
N MET A 1 11.15 7.29 -27.57
CA MET A 1 11.42 8.33 -26.57
C MET A 1 10.12 8.56 -25.84
N THR A 2 10.02 8.13 -24.58
CA THR A 2 8.79 8.22 -23.80
C THR A 2 8.74 9.60 -23.17
N GLU A 3 7.82 10.46 -23.62
CA GLU A 3 7.68 11.79 -23.06
C GLU A 3 7.16 11.69 -21.62
N PRO A 4 7.67 12.50 -20.67
CA PRO A 4 7.17 12.49 -19.30
C PRO A 4 5.68 12.85 -19.32
N THR A 5 4.85 11.96 -18.82
CA THR A 5 3.39 12.12 -18.89
C THR A 5 2.92 13.15 -17.85
N THR A 6 1.91 13.94 -18.20
CA THR A 6 1.17 14.78 -17.25
C THR A 6 0.69 13.95 -16.05
N TRP A 7 0.73 14.53 -14.85
CA TRP A 7 0.19 13.90 -13.64
C TRP A 7 -1.23 13.39 -13.85
N GLN A 8 -1.44 12.10 -13.61
CA GLN A 8 -2.77 11.50 -13.63
C GLN A 8 -3.32 11.49 -12.21
N LYS A 9 -4.42 12.23 -12.01
CA LYS A 9 -5.21 12.23 -10.77
C LYS A 9 -6.20 11.06 -10.78
N SER A 10 -6.42 10.43 -9.63
CA SER A 10 -7.43 9.38 -9.47
C SER A 10 -8.85 9.93 -9.68
N SER A 11 -9.71 9.16 -10.35
CA SER A 11 -11.15 9.50 -10.49
C SER A 11 -11.94 9.34 -9.19
N PHE A 12 -11.36 8.69 -8.17
CA PHE A 12 -11.95 8.58 -6.83
C PHE A 12 -11.65 9.79 -5.92
N SER A 13 -10.89 10.76 -6.44
CA SER A 13 -10.63 12.04 -5.77
C SER A 13 -11.85 12.96 -5.86
N GLY A 14 -12.81 12.80 -4.94
CA GLY A 14 -14.05 13.58 -4.83
C GLY A 14 -13.94 14.85 -3.99
N ALA A 15 -14.99 15.68 -4.01
CA ALA A 15 -15.08 16.94 -3.23
C ALA A 15 -15.44 16.71 -1.75
N ASP A 16 -15.95 15.52 -1.47
CA ASP A 16 -16.55 15.08 -0.23
C ASP A 16 -15.48 14.45 0.66
N ASN A 17 -14.71 15.31 1.35
CA ASN A 17 -13.93 15.03 2.57
C ASN A 17 -13.00 13.79 2.58
N ASN A 18 -12.77 13.14 1.44
CA ASN A 18 -11.87 12.02 1.24
C ASN A 18 -10.67 12.52 0.43
N GLN A 19 -9.88 13.39 1.08
CA GLN A 19 -8.86 14.25 0.46
C GLN A 19 -7.55 13.53 0.08
N ASN A 20 -7.41 12.24 0.41
CA ASN A 20 -6.19 11.46 0.18
C ASN A 20 -6.04 11.06 -1.29
N CYS A 21 -5.70 12.04 -2.13
CA CYS A 21 -5.56 11.87 -3.57
C CYS A 21 -4.12 11.53 -3.92
N ILE A 22 -3.90 10.36 -4.54
CA ILE A 22 -2.60 10.01 -5.11
C ILE A 22 -2.57 10.42 -6.59
N HIS A 23 -1.49 11.10 -6.99
CA HIS A 23 -1.18 11.41 -8.37
C HIS A 23 -0.04 10.52 -8.84
N VAL A 24 -0.12 10.04 -10.08
CA VAL A 24 0.89 9.14 -10.65
C VAL A 24 1.35 9.70 -11.99
N ARG A 25 2.65 9.59 -12.30
CA ARG A 25 3.18 9.86 -13.63
C ARG A 25 4.27 8.87 -14.04
N LEU A 26 4.39 8.67 -15.34
CA LEU A 26 5.55 8.03 -15.96
C LEU A 26 6.59 9.10 -16.32
N THR A 27 7.84 8.83 -15.99
CA THR A 27 8.97 9.71 -16.32
C THR A 27 9.61 9.29 -17.64
N ALA A 28 10.48 10.16 -18.18
CA ALA A 28 11.29 9.85 -19.36
C ALA A 28 12.26 8.67 -19.16
N ASN A 29 12.53 8.29 -17.90
CA ASN A 29 13.46 7.21 -17.53
C ASN A 29 12.75 5.87 -17.31
N ASP A 30 11.49 5.73 -17.75
CA ASP A 30 10.62 4.56 -17.53
C ASP A 30 10.37 4.22 -16.05
N THR A 31 10.49 5.22 -15.17
CA THR A 31 10.14 5.13 -13.76
C THR A 31 8.75 5.71 -13.50
N ILE A 32 8.11 5.23 -12.44
CA ILE A 32 6.84 5.73 -11.93
C ILE A 32 7.13 6.64 -10.75
N GLU A 33 6.50 7.80 -10.75
CA GLU A 33 6.50 8.71 -9.60
C GLU A 33 5.09 8.83 -9.05
N LEU A 34 5.00 8.79 -7.71
CA LEU A 34 3.78 8.95 -6.96
C LEU A 34 3.93 10.12 -6.01
N VAL A 35 2.87 10.90 -5.89
CA VAL A 35 2.79 12.00 -4.92
C VAL A 35 1.38 12.08 -4.35
N GLU A 36 1.30 12.45 -3.08
CA GLU A 36 0.05 12.65 -2.36
C GLU A 36 -0.33 14.14 -2.44
N SER A 37 -1.62 14.44 -2.58
CA SER A 37 -2.08 15.80 -2.91
C SER A 37 -1.88 16.80 -1.77
N GLU A 38 -1.93 16.37 -0.50
CA GLU A 38 -1.70 17.24 0.65
C GLU A 38 -0.21 17.40 0.98
N THR A 39 0.62 16.42 0.58
CA THR A 39 2.09 16.45 0.74
C THR A 39 2.83 16.40 -0.61
N PRO A 40 2.69 17.45 -1.47
CA PRO A 40 3.26 17.46 -2.82
C PRO A 40 4.80 17.43 -2.87
N GLU A 41 5.45 17.66 -1.73
CA GLU A 41 6.91 17.62 -1.58
C GLU A 41 7.48 16.20 -1.44
N THR A 42 6.65 15.22 -1.09
CA THR A 42 7.09 13.82 -0.93
C THR A 42 6.80 13.04 -2.21
N VAL A 43 7.83 12.88 -3.05
CA VAL A 43 7.74 12.10 -4.28
C VAL A 43 8.35 10.72 -4.07
N VAL A 44 7.56 9.67 -4.23
CA VAL A 44 8.01 8.29 -4.21
C VAL A 44 8.29 7.84 -5.64
N THR A 45 9.52 7.42 -5.91
CA THR A 45 9.93 6.91 -7.24
C THR A 45 10.11 5.40 -7.19
N THR A 46 9.55 4.70 -8.18
CA THR A 46 9.66 3.24 -8.33
C THR A 46 9.79 2.85 -9.81
N SER A 47 10.06 1.58 -10.10
CA SER A 47 10.07 1.05 -11.48
C SER A 47 8.65 0.65 -11.90
N ARG A 48 8.39 0.62 -13.22
CA ARG A 48 7.10 0.11 -13.75
C ARG A 48 6.82 -1.32 -13.28
N THR A 49 7.84 -2.18 -13.23
CA THR A 49 7.69 -3.57 -12.81
C THR A 49 7.28 -3.67 -11.34
N ASN A 50 7.95 -2.93 -10.46
CA ASN A 50 7.65 -2.94 -9.03
C ASN A 50 6.28 -2.33 -8.75
N PHE A 51 5.93 -1.25 -9.46
CA PHE A 51 4.60 -0.65 -9.36
C PHE A 51 3.49 -1.62 -9.79
N SER A 52 3.71 -2.36 -10.88
CA SER A 52 2.76 -3.36 -11.35
C SER A 52 2.60 -4.50 -10.35
N ALA A 53 3.71 -5.00 -9.78
CA ALA A 53 3.67 -6.02 -8.74
C ALA A 53 2.93 -5.53 -7.49
N PHE A 54 3.21 -4.29 -7.05
CA PHE A 54 2.52 -3.65 -5.93
C PHE A 54 1.00 -3.56 -6.15
N LEU A 55 0.55 -3.11 -7.33
CA LEU A 55 -0.89 -3.04 -7.63
C LEU A 55 -1.57 -4.41 -7.60
N LEU A 56 -0.88 -5.46 -8.03
CA LEU A 56 -1.40 -6.83 -7.96
C LEU A 56 -1.48 -7.33 -6.52
N GLY A 57 -0.43 -7.11 -5.71
CA GLY A 57 -0.41 -7.46 -4.28
C GLY A 57 -1.50 -6.71 -3.50
N ALA A 58 -1.66 -5.41 -3.73
CA ALA A 58 -2.71 -4.60 -3.10
C ALA A 58 -4.11 -5.09 -3.46
N LYS A 59 -4.36 -5.47 -4.72
CA LYS A 59 -5.63 -6.07 -5.14
C LYS A 59 -5.87 -7.46 -4.56
N ALA A 60 -4.80 -8.19 -4.25
CA ALA A 60 -4.85 -9.50 -3.61
C ALA A 60 -5.00 -9.42 -2.08
N GLY A 61 -4.94 -8.21 -1.49
CA GLY A 61 -5.00 -8.01 -0.04
C GLY A 61 -3.68 -8.35 0.67
N GLU A 62 -2.56 -8.48 -0.04
CA GLU A 62 -1.25 -8.83 0.54
C GLU A 62 -0.76 -7.81 1.60
N PHE A 63 -1.31 -6.60 1.55
CA PHE A 63 -0.94 -5.49 2.44
C PHE A 63 -2.02 -5.17 3.48
N ASP A 64 -3.10 -5.94 3.57
CA ASP A 64 -4.21 -5.64 4.49
C ASP A 64 -3.77 -5.73 5.96
N ASP A 65 -2.81 -6.61 6.26
CA ASP A 65 -2.20 -6.73 7.58
C ASP A 65 -1.37 -5.49 8.00
N LEU A 66 -0.96 -4.63 7.04
CA LEU A 66 -0.21 -3.40 7.32
C LEU A 66 -1.09 -2.28 7.87
N ILE A 67 -2.42 -2.43 7.77
CA ILE A 67 -3.40 -1.45 8.24
C ILE A 67 -3.66 -1.67 9.75
N GLU A 68 -3.40 -2.87 10.27
CA GLU A 68 -3.56 -3.25 11.67
C GLU A 68 -2.26 -3.01 12.46
N GLY A 69 -1.85 -1.75 12.57
CA GLY A 69 -0.77 -1.31 13.45
C GLY A 69 -1.07 -1.42 14.96
N THR A 70 -1.91 -2.35 15.42
CA THR A 70 -2.05 -2.65 16.85
C THR A 70 -2.25 -4.14 17.09
N ARG A 71 -1.43 -4.70 17.99
CA ARG A 71 -1.64 -5.90 18.85
C ARG A 71 -0.80 -7.17 18.65
N GLN A 72 0.07 -7.32 17.64
CA GLN A 72 0.96 -8.49 17.61
C GLN A 72 2.23 -8.25 18.48
N GLY A 73 1.96 -8.09 19.78
CA GLY A 73 2.91 -8.21 20.86
C GLY A 73 2.08 -8.50 22.11
N LEU A 74 2.21 -9.71 22.65
CA LEU A 74 1.55 -10.28 23.85
C LEU A 74 0.24 -11.05 23.61
N SER A 75 0.33 -12.30 23.12
CA SER A 75 -0.25 -13.46 23.82
C SER A 75 0.16 -14.76 23.12
N SER A 76 1.44 -15.09 23.15
CA SER A 76 1.86 -16.48 23.04
C SER A 76 1.75 -17.14 24.42
N ASN A 77 0.52 -17.38 24.90
CA ASN A 77 0.33 -18.29 26.03
C ASN A 77 0.14 -19.70 25.49
N VAL A 78 1.27 -20.33 25.16
CA VAL A 78 1.36 -21.76 24.92
C VAL A 78 1.15 -22.45 26.26
N THR A 79 0.04 -23.16 26.43
CA THR A 79 -0.03 -24.29 27.34
C THR A 79 -0.99 -25.32 26.74
N PRO A 80 -0.49 -26.40 26.11
CA PRO A 80 -1.28 -27.61 25.98
C PRO A 80 -1.36 -28.25 27.37
N THR A 81 -2.46 -28.03 28.09
CA THR A 81 -2.77 -28.85 29.27
C THR A 81 -2.92 -30.28 28.79
N SER A 82 -1.93 -31.09 29.13
CA SER A 82 -2.02 -32.53 29.16
C SER A 82 -3.01 -32.89 30.26
N GLU A 83 -4.25 -33.24 29.90
CA GLU A 83 -5.15 -33.95 30.80
C GLU A 83 -5.29 -35.40 30.35
N VAL A 84 -4.52 -36.23 31.08
CA VAL A 84 -4.66 -37.66 31.22
C VAL A 84 -6.05 -37.99 31.75
N MET A 85 -6.79 -38.85 31.05
CA MET A 85 -7.94 -39.55 31.63
C MET A 85 -7.46 -40.83 32.33
N PRO A 86 -7.84 -41.05 33.59
CA PRO A 86 -8.07 -42.41 34.08
C PRO A 86 -9.45 -42.53 34.74
N GLY A 87 -10.20 -43.57 34.36
CA GLY A 87 -11.50 -43.93 34.91
C GLY A 87 -12.25 -44.87 34.01
#